data_AF-A0A1J5TM37-F1
#
_entry.id   AF-A0A1J5TM37-F1
#
_cell.length_a   1.000
_cell.length_b   1.000
_cell.length_c   1.000
_cell.angle_alpha   90.00
_cell.angle_beta   90.00
_cell.angle_gamma   90.00
#
_symmetry.space_group_name_H-M   'P 1'
#
loop_
_entity.id
_entity.type
_entity.pdbx_description
1 polymer ?
#
loop_
_entity_poly.entity_id
_entity_poly.type
_entity_poly.pdbx_seq_one_letter_code
_entity_poly.pdbx_strand_id
1 'polypeptide(L)'
;MSLLDDLVSGDGLSSIHGIIWVGLGVWALVGTLFYIPAKRKQDKINELETVWPDVLADLAEELRAGMGVESALDAIASGRNDRMGLMLREAVKRMRDDGFGMAMRDFAKQTESPMIIRIVSILNVALGSSGSFATTLENISEEFWEIYMLRKERLTKTQGTANFILWGGAIVCPILLGLIVSVFGSGKAGSFELNVDLSLLNQSLFFYMMVLGAGGVWMQSVILQTTQTAIWRMPMYMFIATTTLLLALRISIV
;
A
#
# COMPACT_ATOMS: atom_id res chain seq x y z
N MET A 1 -7.18 -34.01 -4.10
CA MET A 1 -6.40 -34.61 -3.00
C MET A 1 -5.01 -35.04 -3.47
N SER A 2 -4.87 -35.60 -4.68
CA SER A 2 -3.56 -36.01 -5.25
C SER A 2 -2.54 -34.89 -5.47
N LEU A 3 -2.94 -33.70 -5.94
CA LEU A 3 -1.97 -32.61 -6.19
C LEU A 3 -1.41 -31.96 -4.92
N LEU A 4 -2.17 -31.93 -3.82
CA LEU A 4 -1.71 -31.40 -2.54
C LEU A 4 -0.79 -32.40 -1.83
N ASP A 5 -1.12 -33.70 -1.93
CA ASP A 5 -0.22 -34.76 -1.47
C ASP A 5 1.06 -34.77 -2.30
N ASP A 6 1.02 -34.68 -3.64
CA ASP A 6 2.24 -34.63 -4.43
C ASP A 6 3.12 -33.40 -4.14
N LEU A 7 2.53 -32.25 -3.82
CA LEU A 7 3.29 -31.04 -3.46
C LEU A 7 3.96 -31.17 -2.07
N VAL A 8 3.29 -31.84 -1.13
CA VAL A 8 3.70 -31.96 0.28
C VAL A 8 4.57 -33.20 0.54
N SER A 9 4.43 -34.25 -0.27
CA SER A 9 4.88 -35.61 0.07
C SER A 9 6.11 -36.10 -0.68
N GLY A 10 6.66 -35.33 -1.62
CA GLY A 10 7.86 -35.75 -2.35
C GLY A 10 9.14 -35.12 -1.83
N ASP A 11 9.97 -36.04 -1.33
CA ASP A 11 11.38 -35.97 -0.96
C ASP A 11 11.84 -34.82 -0.06
N GLY A 12 12.12 -35.18 1.20
CA GLY A 12 12.99 -34.44 2.10
C GLY A 12 12.31 -33.40 3.00
N LEU A 13 10.98 -33.28 2.96
CA LEU A 13 10.25 -32.36 3.81
C LEU A 13 9.54 -33.13 4.93
N SER A 14 9.99 -33.00 6.18
CA SER A 14 9.31 -33.65 7.31
C SER A 14 7.84 -33.21 7.35
N SER A 15 6.92 -34.12 7.75
CA SER A 15 5.46 -33.86 7.78
C SER A 15 5.07 -32.55 8.46
N ILE A 16 5.93 -32.02 9.33
CA ILE A 16 5.79 -30.74 10.04
C ILE A 16 5.79 -29.54 9.07
N HIS A 17 6.69 -29.48 8.08
CA HIS A 17 6.77 -28.31 7.20
C HIS A 17 5.63 -28.25 6.18
N GLY A 18 5.09 -29.41 5.77
CA GLY A 18 3.87 -29.48 4.97
C GLY A 18 2.68 -28.84 5.70
N ILE A 19 2.55 -29.13 6.99
CA ILE A 19 1.54 -28.50 7.85
C ILE A 19 1.77 -26.98 7.97
N ILE A 20 3.03 -26.54 8.14
CA ILE A 20 3.38 -25.10 8.17
C ILE A 20 3.02 -24.41 6.85
N TRP A 21 3.30 -25.05 5.72
CA TRP A 21 2.98 -24.50 4.40
C TRP A 21 1.47 -24.35 4.17
N VAL A 22 0.68 -25.35 4.55
CA VAL A 22 -0.79 -25.27 4.51
C VAL A 22 -1.30 -24.15 5.44
N GLY A 23 -0.74 -24.06 6.65
CA GLY A 23 -1.05 -22.99 7.60
C GLY A 23 -0.75 -21.59 7.05
N LEU A 24 0.39 -21.43 6.36
CA LEU A 24 0.75 -20.18 5.69
C LEU A 24 -0.21 -19.82 4.55
N GLY A 25 -0.67 -20.82 3.78
CA GLY A 25 -1.67 -20.61 2.73
C GLY A 25 -2.99 -20.09 3.28
N VAL A 26 -3.48 -20.67 4.38
CA VAL A 26 -4.69 -20.17 5.06
C VAL A 26 -4.46 -18.75 5.60
N TRP A 27 -3.29 -18.48 6.20
CA TRP A 27 -2.97 -17.15 6.72
C TRP A 27 -2.83 -16.09 5.61
N ALA A 28 -2.33 -16.46 4.43
CA ALA A 28 -2.28 -15.62 3.23
C ALA A 28 -3.67 -15.24 2.72
N LEU A 29 -4.62 -16.18 2.73
CA LEU A 29 -6.01 -15.92 2.35
C LEU A 29 -6.68 -14.94 3.33
N VAL A 30 -6.53 -15.18 4.63
CA VAL A 30 -7.04 -14.27 5.68
C VAL A 30 -6.42 -12.88 5.51
N GLY A 31 -5.09 -12.79 5.33
CA GLY A 31 -4.40 -11.53 5.14
C GLY A 31 -4.91 -10.73 3.95
N THR A 32 -5.16 -11.41 2.83
CA THR A 32 -5.70 -10.79 1.61
C THR A 32 -7.12 -10.24 1.81
N LEU A 33 -7.97 -10.97 2.55
CA LEU A 33 -9.34 -10.52 2.85
C LEU A 33 -9.37 -9.21 3.65
N PHE A 34 -8.46 -9.02 4.61
CA PHE A 34 -8.34 -7.77 5.36
C PHE A 34 -7.62 -6.66 4.59
N TYR A 35 -6.70 -7.02 3.70
CA TYR A 35 -5.95 -6.04 2.89
C TYR A 35 -6.83 -5.26 1.90
N ILE A 36 -7.77 -5.94 1.22
CA ILE A 36 -8.63 -5.32 0.20
C ILE A 36 -9.44 -4.12 0.74
N PRO A 37 -10.22 -4.23 1.84
CA PRO A 37 -10.99 -3.10 2.35
C PRO A 37 -10.08 -1.98 2.88
N ALA A 38 -8.95 -2.30 3.51
CA ALA A 38 -7.99 -1.31 3.99
C ALA A 38 -7.40 -0.49 2.83
N LYS A 39 -7.03 -1.17 1.73
CA LYS A 39 -6.54 -0.51 0.52
C LYS A 39 -7.60 0.40 -0.10
N ARG A 40 -8.83 -0.09 -0.24
CA ARG A 40 -9.95 0.70 -0.77
C ARG A 40 -10.21 1.96 0.04
N LYS A 41 -10.09 1.90 1.37
CA LYS A 41 -10.21 3.07 2.24
C LYS A 41 -9.11 4.11 1.95
N GLN A 42 -7.87 3.65 1.81
CA GLN A 42 -6.75 4.53 1.51
C GLN A 42 -6.85 5.16 0.11
N ASP A 43 -7.24 4.38 -0.89
CA ASP A 43 -7.41 4.87 -2.27
C ASP A 43 -8.48 5.97 -2.32
N LYS A 44 -9.57 5.78 -1.57
CA LYS A 44 -10.61 6.78 -1.37
C LYS A 44 -10.12 8.08 -0.74
N ILE A 45 -9.21 8.01 0.22
CA ILE A 45 -8.63 9.19 0.87
C ILE A 45 -7.67 9.90 -0.11
N ASN A 46 -6.81 9.13 -0.78
CA ASN A 46 -5.84 9.65 -1.75
C ASN A 46 -6.51 10.37 -2.94
N GLU A 47 -7.65 9.86 -3.41
CA GLU A 47 -8.47 10.51 -4.45
C GLU A 47 -8.87 11.92 -4.03
N LEU A 48 -9.36 12.08 -2.79
CA LEU A 48 -9.77 13.37 -2.24
C LEU A 48 -8.57 14.30 -2.04
N GLU A 49 -7.47 13.79 -1.45
CA GLU A 49 -6.25 14.56 -1.24
C GLU A 49 -5.62 15.05 -2.56
N THR A 50 -5.74 14.29 -3.65
CA THR A 50 -5.17 14.68 -4.95
C THR A 50 -5.91 15.86 -5.57
N VAL A 51 -7.22 15.91 -5.40
CA VAL A 51 -8.09 16.94 -5.99
C VAL A 51 -8.17 18.20 -5.12
N TRP A 52 -7.94 18.06 -3.82
CA TRP A 52 -8.09 19.14 -2.87
C TRP A 52 -7.24 20.40 -3.13
N PRO A 53 -6.01 20.39 -3.70
CA PRO A 53 -5.29 21.63 -3.98
C PRO A 53 -6.02 22.46 -5.05
N ASP A 54 -6.50 21.82 -6.11
CA ASP A 54 -7.25 22.48 -7.18
C ASP A 54 -8.49 23.20 -6.61
N VAL A 55 -9.22 22.54 -5.70
CA VAL A 55 -10.39 23.14 -5.02
C VAL A 55 -10.00 24.39 -4.23
N LEU A 56 -8.84 24.39 -3.57
CA LEU A 56 -8.37 25.55 -2.82
C LEU A 56 -7.94 26.69 -3.76
N ALA A 57 -7.27 26.36 -4.87
CA ALA A 57 -6.87 27.34 -5.88
C ALA A 57 -8.10 28.02 -6.51
N ASP A 58 -9.06 27.24 -6.98
CA ASP A 58 -10.31 27.74 -7.56
C ASP A 58 -11.05 28.63 -6.56
N LEU A 59 -11.13 28.19 -5.29
CA LEU A 59 -11.79 28.96 -4.24
C LEU A 59 -11.05 30.28 -3.96
N ALA A 60 -9.71 30.31 -4.00
CA ALA A 60 -8.95 31.55 -3.80
C ALA A 60 -9.18 32.57 -4.92
N GLU A 61 -9.24 32.10 -6.17
CA GLU A 61 -9.51 32.92 -7.35
C GLU A 61 -10.90 33.56 -7.26
N GLU A 62 -11.91 32.75 -6.95
CA GLU A 62 -13.30 33.17 -6.84
C GLU A 62 -13.54 34.16 -5.68
N LEU A 63 -12.87 33.95 -4.54
CA LEU A 63 -12.90 34.89 -3.42
C LEU A 63 -12.21 36.22 -3.74
N ARG A 64 -11.10 36.19 -4.50
CA ARG A 64 -10.41 37.39 -5.00
C ARG A 64 -11.28 38.18 -5.98
N ALA A 65 -12.11 37.49 -6.76
CA ALA A 65 -13.11 38.13 -7.62
C ALA A 65 -14.25 38.80 -6.82
N GLY A 66 -14.27 38.64 -5.50
CA GLY A 66 -15.24 39.27 -4.61
C GLY A 66 -16.47 38.41 -4.33
N MET A 67 -16.49 37.14 -4.74
CA MET A 67 -17.58 36.25 -4.37
C MET A 67 -17.56 35.91 -2.88
N GLY A 68 -18.75 35.72 -2.30
CA GLY A 68 -18.88 35.17 -0.96
C GLY A 68 -18.44 33.70 -0.91
N VAL A 69 -17.93 33.26 0.24
CA VAL A 69 -17.38 31.90 0.42
C VAL A 69 -18.38 30.80 0.07
N GLU A 70 -19.64 30.96 0.46
CA GLU A 70 -20.69 29.98 0.18
C GLU A 70 -21.00 29.90 -1.33
N SER A 71 -21.10 31.05 -2.00
CA SER A 71 -21.35 31.11 -3.45
C SER A 71 -20.19 30.57 -4.27
N ALA A 72 -18.96 30.89 -3.87
CA ALA A 72 -17.74 30.39 -4.51
C ALA A 72 -17.63 28.87 -4.39
N LEU A 73 -17.89 28.34 -3.20
CA LEU A 73 -17.86 26.90 -3.01
C LEU A 73 -19.01 26.19 -3.76
N ASP A 74 -20.20 26.79 -3.85
CA ASP A 74 -21.31 26.26 -4.66
C ASP A 74 -20.97 26.19 -6.16
N ALA A 75 -20.31 27.22 -6.69
CA ALA A 75 -19.85 27.26 -8.07
C ALA A 75 -18.86 26.12 -8.36
N ILE A 76 -17.84 25.95 -7.51
CA ILE A 76 -16.84 24.88 -7.63
C ILE A 76 -17.49 23.51 -7.48
N ALA A 77 -18.33 23.33 -6.47
CA ALA A 77 -19.02 22.06 -6.21
C ALA A 77 -19.94 21.68 -7.39
N SER A 78 -20.60 22.66 -8.01
CA SER A 78 -21.47 22.45 -9.17
C SER A 78 -20.68 22.10 -10.43
N GLY A 79 -19.49 22.67 -10.63
CA GLY A 79 -18.60 22.37 -11.77
C GLY A 79 -17.96 20.98 -11.75
N ARG A 80 -17.92 20.31 -10.59
CA ARG A 80 -17.25 19.00 -10.42
C ARG A 80 -18.21 17.82 -10.42
N ASN A 81 -17.83 16.75 -11.12
CA ASN A 81 -18.58 15.47 -11.17
C ASN A 81 -17.86 14.32 -10.46
N ASP A 82 -16.75 14.59 -9.78
CA ASP A 82 -16.01 13.62 -8.99
C ASP A 82 -16.59 13.48 -7.58
N ARG A 83 -16.03 12.54 -6.80
CA ARG A 83 -16.45 12.30 -5.42
C ARG A 83 -16.25 13.52 -4.53
N MET A 84 -15.22 14.34 -4.79
CA MET A 84 -14.99 15.60 -4.10
C MET A 84 -16.17 16.56 -4.33
N GLY A 85 -16.60 16.73 -5.58
CA GLY A 85 -17.76 17.54 -5.95
C GLY A 85 -19.04 17.10 -5.26
N LEU A 86 -19.31 15.79 -5.17
CA LEU A 86 -20.47 15.28 -4.42
C LEU A 86 -20.42 15.65 -2.93
N MET A 87 -19.28 15.46 -2.28
CA MET A 87 -19.09 15.79 -0.86
C MET A 87 -19.18 17.31 -0.61
N LEU A 88 -18.63 18.11 -1.53
CA LEU A 88 -18.72 19.57 -1.47
C LEU A 88 -20.14 20.08 -1.67
N ARG A 89 -20.92 19.51 -2.60
CA ARG A 89 -22.35 19.86 -2.79
C ARG A 89 -23.15 19.61 -1.51
N GLU A 90 -22.88 18.50 -0.83
CA GLU A 90 -23.52 18.18 0.45
C GLU A 90 -23.08 19.16 1.57
N ALA A 91 -21.81 19.58 1.57
CA ALA A 91 -21.30 20.59 2.48
C ALA A 91 -21.97 21.95 2.24
N VAL A 92 -22.03 22.43 0.99
CA VAL A 92 -22.68 23.69 0.59
C VAL A 92 -24.15 23.70 0.97
N LYS A 93 -24.87 22.59 0.78
CA LYS A 93 -26.27 22.48 1.21
C LYS A 93 -26.42 22.72 2.72
N ARG A 94 -25.52 22.16 3.53
CA ARG A 94 -25.51 22.35 4.99
C ARG A 94 -25.07 23.76 5.41
N MET A 95 -24.22 24.43 4.62
CA MET A 95 -23.76 25.79 4.95
C MET A 95 -24.90 26.78 5.10
N ARG A 96 -25.98 26.63 4.33
CA ARG A 96 -27.14 27.52 4.38
C ARG A 96 -27.86 27.50 5.73
N ASP A 97 -27.82 26.38 6.44
CA ASP A 97 -28.50 26.19 7.72
C ASP A 97 -27.53 26.34 8.91
N ASP A 98 -26.33 25.75 8.81
CA ASP A 98 -25.38 25.60 9.92
C ASP A 98 -24.18 26.56 9.85
N GLY A 99 -24.05 27.30 8.75
CA GLY A 99 -22.90 28.17 8.45
C GLY A 99 -21.65 27.42 7.99
N PHE A 100 -20.74 28.16 7.32
CA PHE A 100 -19.50 27.62 6.75
C PHE A 100 -18.68 26.79 7.74
N GLY A 101 -18.52 27.29 8.97
CA GLY A 101 -17.65 26.68 9.98
C GLY A 101 -18.03 25.25 10.36
N MET A 102 -19.31 25.00 10.65
CA MET A 102 -19.79 23.66 11.02
C MET A 102 -19.87 22.75 9.80
N ALA A 103 -20.42 23.23 8.69
CA ALA A 103 -20.56 22.43 7.47
C ALA A 103 -19.21 21.94 6.92
N MET A 104 -18.18 22.80 6.92
CA MET A 104 -16.84 22.40 6.48
C MET A 104 -16.17 21.44 7.46
N ARG A 105 -16.35 21.60 8.78
CA ARG A 105 -15.84 20.65 9.77
C ARG A 105 -16.41 19.26 9.56
N ASP A 106 -17.71 19.15 9.27
CA ASP A 106 -18.35 17.87 9.02
C ASP A 106 -17.97 17.28 7.68
N PHE A 107 -17.82 18.10 6.62
CA PHE A 107 -17.20 17.69 5.37
C PHE A 107 -15.81 17.07 5.61
N ALA A 108 -14.94 17.76 6.35
CA ALA A 108 -13.59 17.31 6.59
C ALA A 108 -13.56 15.98 7.37
N LYS A 109 -14.42 15.80 8.37
CA LYS A 109 -14.58 14.52 9.07
C LYS A 109 -15.00 13.39 8.14
N GLN A 110 -15.92 13.65 7.20
CA GLN A 110 -16.38 12.65 6.22
C GLN A 110 -15.28 12.24 5.24
N THR A 111 -14.31 13.12 4.96
CA THR A 111 -13.17 12.76 4.09
C THR A 111 -12.24 11.72 4.72
N GLU A 112 -12.27 11.55 6.06
CA GLU A 112 -11.35 10.73 6.84
C GLU A 112 -9.86 11.05 6.63
N SER A 113 -9.54 12.16 5.97
CA SER A 113 -8.18 12.61 5.68
C SER A 113 -7.69 13.53 6.81
N PRO A 114 -6.63 13.18 7.55
CA PRO A 114 -6.02 14.08 8.54
C PRO A 114 -5.57 15.42 7.93
N MET A 115 -5.18 15.40 6.64
CA MET A 115 -4.66 16.57 5.93
C MET A 115 -5.77 17.58 5.62
N ILE A 116 -6.83 17.15 4.95
CA ILE A 116 -8.06 17.93 4.73
C ILE A 116 -8.65 18.45 6.06
N ILE A 117 -8.71 17.63 7.12
CA ILE A 117 -9.16 18.08 8.46
C ILE A 117 -8.33 19.25 8.97
N ARG A 118 -7.00 19.17 8.84
CA ARG A 118 -6.09 20.24 9.26
C ARG A 118 -6.29 21.51 8.44
N ILE A 119 -6.36 21.39 7.12
CA ILE A 119 -6.56 22.53 6.21
C ILE A 119 -7.88 23.22 6.51
N VAL A 120 -8.97 22.48 6.61
CA VAL A 120 -10.29 23.03 6.94
C VAL A 120 -10.30 23.72 8.31
N SER A 121 -9.57 23.18 9.30
CA SER A 121 -9.42 23.87 10.59
C SER A 121 -8.72 25.23 10.44
N ILE A 122 -7.68 25.31 9.62
CA ILE A 122 -6.97 26.57 9.34
C ILE A 122 -7.89 27.54 8.62
N LEU A 123 -8.63 27.08 7.60
CA LEU A 123 -9.57 27.92 6.85
C LEU A 123 -10.67 28.50 7.75
N ASN A 124 -11.19 27.72 8.69
CA ASN A 124 -12.19 28.22 9.64
C ASN A 124 -11.65 29.31 10.57
N VAL A 125 -10.38 29.22 10.96
CA VAL A 125 -9.73 30.28 11.74
C VAL A 125 -9.47 31.50 10.86
N ALA A 126 -8.97 31.28 9.64
CA ALA A 126 -8.66 32.32 8.68
C ALA A 126 -9.90 33.12 8.27
N LEU A 127 -11.06 32.48 8.11
CA LEU A 127 -12.32 33.15 7.79
C LEU A 127 -12.79 34.09 8.91
N GLY A 128 -12.51 33.73 10.17
CA GLY A 128 -12.81 34.56 11.33
C GLY A 128 -11.84 35.73 11.52
N SER A 129 -10.65 35.67 10.94
CA SER A 129 -9.67 36.75 10.93
C SER A 129 -9.80 37.56 9.63
N SER A 130 -10.14 38.84 9.72
CA SER A 130 -10.35 39.74 8.57
C SER A 130 -9.10 40.03 7.70
N GLY A 131 -8.00 39.29 7.88
CA GLY A 131 -6.81 39.33 7.03
C GLY A 131 -6.98 38.42 5.83
N SER A 132 -6.69 38.94 4.62
CA SER A 132 -6.91 38.32 3.30
C SER A 132 -7.09 36.79 3.30
N PHE A 133 -8.34 36.36 3.45
CA PHE A 133 -8.76 34.95 3.44
C PHE A 133 -8.37 34.26 2.13
N ALA A 134 -8.51 34.97 1.00
CA ALA A 134 -8.09 34.50 -0.31
C ALA A 134 -6.57 34.28 -0.40
N THR A 135 -5.74 35.18 0.14
CA THR A 135 -4.27 35.00 0.17
C THR A 135 -3.86 33.83 1.03
N THR A 136 -4.54 33.60 2.16
CA THR A 136 -4.26 32.44 3.03
C THR A 136 -4.57 31.14 2.31
N LEU A 137 -5.68 31.10 1.57
CA LEU A 137 -6.10 29.95 0.79
C LEU A 137 -5.14 29.64 -0.37
N GLU A 138 -4.65 30.67 -1.07
CA GLU A 138 -3.64 30.54 -2.13
C GLU A 138 -2.34 29.93 -1.57
N ASN A 139 -1.83 30.44 -0.45
CA ASN A 139 -0.64 29.89 0.22
C ASN A 139 -0.83 28.41 0.63
N ILE A 140 -2.01 28.05 1.17
CA ILE A 140 -2.29 26.66 1.55
C ILE A 140 -2.38 25.77 0.30
N SER A 141 -2.96 26.27 -0.78
CA SER A 141 -3.04 25.55 -2.05
C SER A 141 -1.66 25.23 -2.60
N GLU A 142 -0.77 26.22 -2.65
CA GLU A 142 0.62 26.05 -3.10
C GLU A 142 1.39 25.05 -2.21
N GLU A 143 1.31 25.21 -0.88
CA GLU A 143 1.96 24.29 0.06
C GLU A 143 1.43 22.85 -0.13
N PHE A 144 0.12 22.70 -0.28
CA PHE A 144 -0.50 21.40 -0.45
C PHE A 144 -0.16 20.76 -1.80
N TRP A 145 -0.09 21.54 -2.87
CA TRP A 145 0.37 21.12 -4.19
C TRP A 145 1.84 20.66 -4.17
N GLU A 146 2.71 21.41 -3.48
CA GLU A 146 4.11 21.03 -3.31
C GLU A 146 4.23 19.68 -2.58
N ILE A 147 3.50 19.50 -1.47
CA ILE A 147 3.48 18.22 -0.74
C ILE A 147 2.98 17.08 -1.63
N TYR A 148 1.93 17.33 -2.43
CA TYR A 148 1.43 16.33 -3.39
C TYR A 148 2.50 15.95 -4.41
N MET A 149 3.16 16.94 -5.02
CA MET A 149 4.20 16.70 -6.02
C MET A 149 5.40 15.96 -5.42
N LEU A 150 5.82 16.30 -4.20
CA LEU A 150 6.87 15.58 -3.47
C LEU A 150 6.50 14.12 -3.21
N ARG A 151 5.24 13.85 -2.81
CA ARG A 151 4.75 12.48 -2.62
C ARG A 151 4.75 11.71 -3.94
N LYS A 152 4.27 12.32 -5.02
CA LYS A 152 4.24 11.72 -6.36
C LYS A 152 5.63 11.40 -6.89
N GLU A 153 6.57 12.34 -6.73
CA GLU A 153 7.96 12.17 -7.12
C GLU A 153 8.62 11.04 -6.32
N ARG A 154 8.41 11.01 -5.01
CA ARG A 154 8.91 9.93 -4.16
C ARG A 154 8.39 8.57 -4.60
N LEU A 155 7.07 8.43 -4.82
CA LEU A 155 6.49 7.17 -5.29
C LEU A 155 7.12 6.77 -6.62
N THR A 156 7.19 7.69 -7.58
CA THR A 156 7.79 7.43 -8.90
C THR A 156 9.24 6.98 -8.82
N LYS A 157 10.06 7.62 -7.96
CA LYS A 157 11.48 7.28 -7.79
C LYS A 157 11.73 6.00 -7.00
N THR A 158 10.88 5.68 -6.02
CA THR A 158 11.16 4.60 -5.06
C THR A 158 10.36 3.32 -5.31
N GLN A 159 9.25 3.39 -6.04
CA GLN A 159 8.37 2.24 -6.31
C GLN A 159 9.07 1.14 -7.11
N GLY A 160 9.89 1.49 -8.09
CA GLY A 160 10.67 0.51 -8.87
C GLY A 160 11.61 -0.31 -7.97
N THR A 161 12.43 0.39 -7.18
CA THR A 161 13.36 -0.24 -6.22
C THR A 161 12.62 -1.08 -5.18
N ALA A 162 11.54 -0.55 -4.60
CA ALA A 162 10.75 -1.25 -3.60
C ALA A 162 10.11 -2.54 -4.15
N ASN A 163 9.57 -2.48 -5.38
CA ASN A 163 9.01 -3.65 -6.05
C ASN A 163 10.09 -4.66 -6.43
N PHE A 164 11.28 -4.20 -6.85
CA PHE A 164 12.40 -5.10 -7.14
C PHE A 164 12.83 -5.90 -5.92
N ILE A 165 12.93 -5.28 -4.75
CA ILE A 165 13.26 -5.98 -3.49
C ILE A 165 12.19 -7.03 -3.15
N LEU A 166 10.92 -6.66 -3.27
CA LEU A 166 9.79 -7.55 -2.97
C LEU A 166 9.79 -8.79 -3.87
N TRP A 167 9.81 -8.59 -5.19
CA TRP A 167 9.74 -9.68 -6.16
C TRP A 167 11.07 -10.43 -6.29
N GLY A 168 12.20 -9.73 -6.14
CA GLY A 168 13.51 -10.34 -6.05
C GLY A 168 13.57 -11.32 -4.90
N GLY A 169 13.07 -10.93 -3.73
CA GLY A 169 13.03 -11.81 -2.58
C GLY A 169 12.01 -12.94 -2.69
N ALA A 170 10.80 -12.64 -3.18
CA ALA A 170 9.72 -13.63 -3.23
C ALA A 170 9.83 -14.63 -4.40
N ILE A 171 10.54 -14.30 -5.48
CA ILE A 171 10.61 -15.14 -6.69
C ILE A 171 12.04 -15.44 -7.09
N VAL A 172 12.86 -14.42 -7.34
CA VAL A 172 14.20 -14.59 -7.93
C VAL A 172 15.13 -15.38 -6.99
N CYS A 173 15.17 -15.01 -5.72
CA CYS A 173 15.97 -15.72 -4.71
C CYS A 173 15.59 -17.22 -4.58
N PRO A 174 14.31 -17.61 -4.43
CA PRO A 174 13.94 -19.02 -4.37
C PRO A 174 14.33 -19.82 -5.61
N ILE A 175 14.20 -19.24 -6.80
CA ILE A 175 14.61 -19.90 -8.07
C ILE A 175 16.11 -20.14 -8.08
N LEU A 176 16.92 -19.12 -7.76
CA LEU A 176 18.39 -19.25 -7.74
C LEU A 176 18.84 -20.29 -6.71
N LEU A 177 18.22 -20.32 -5.53
CA LEU A 177 18.56 -21.30 -4.51
C LEU A 177 18.15 -22.72 -4.90
N GLY A 178 16.99 -22.91 -5.53
CA GLY A 178 16.62 -24.21 -6.09
C GLY A 178 17.62 -24.71 -7.14
N LEU A 179 18.10 -23.83 -8.03
CA LEU A 179 19.16 -24.16 -9.00
C LEU A 179 20.49 -24.53 -8.33
N ILE A 180 20.89 -23.83 -7.27
CA ILE A 180 22.11 -24.15 -6.53
C ILE A 180 21.97 -25.55 -5.88
N VAL A 181 20.86 -25.82 -5.21
CA VAL A 181 20.61 -27.14 -4.61
C VAL A 181 20.56 -28.23 -5.67
N SER A 182 20.08 -27.92 -6.88
CA SER A 182 20.09 -28.85 -8.00
C SER A 182 21.48 -29.29 -8.41
N VAL A 183 22.34 -28.32 -8.68
CA VAL A 183 23.68 -28.58 -9.20
C VAL A 183 24.58 -29.21 -8.13
N PHE A 184 24.46 -28.75 -6.88
CA PHE A 184 25.38 -29.12 -5.81
C PHE A 184 24.83 -30.18 -4.84
N GLY A 185 23.51 -30.39 -4.81
CA GLY A 185 22.84 -31.31 -3.89
C GLY A 185 22.81 -32.77 -4.35
N SER A 186 23.13 -33.07 -5.62
CA SER A 186 23.18 -34.45 -6.13
C SER A 186 24.39 -35.27 -5.64
N GLY A 187 25.25 -34.67 -4.81
CA GLY A 187 26.36 -35.37 -4.15
C GLY A 187 27.51 -35.82 -5.07
N LYS A 188 27.46 -35.51 -6.38
CA LYS A 188 28.52 -35.85 -7.34
C LYS A 188 29.21 -34.60 -7.89
N ALA A 189 30.30 -34.20 -7.23
CA ALA A 189 31.28 -33.28 -7.77
C ALA A 189 32.54 -34.06 -8.18
N GLY A 190 32.50 -34.73 -9.34
CA GLY A 190 33.59 -35.59 -9.80
C GLY A 190 33.72 -36.87 -8.98
N SER A 191 34.92 -37.15 -8.43
CA SER A 191 35.22 -38.37 -7.64
C SER A 191 35.01 -38.22 -6.12
N PHE A 192 34.48 -37.09 -5.66
CA PHE A 192 34.14 -36.87 -4.26
C PHE A 192 32.62 -36.99 -4.05
N GLU A 193 32.21 -37.97 -3.24
CA GLU A 193 30.83 -38.06 -2.76
C GLU A 193 30.66 -37.13 -1.56
N LEU A 194 30.03 -35.98 -1.80
CA LEU A 194 29.58 -35.10 -0.72
C LEU A 194 28.25 -35.65 -0.20
N ASN A 195 28.31 -36.44 0.88
CA ASN A 195 27.13 -36.85 1.63
C ASN A 195 26.61 -35.66 2.45
N VAL A 196 25.97 -34.71 1.77
CA VAL A 196 25.24 -33.62 2.43
C VAL A 196 23.89 -34.17 2.86
N ASP A 197 23.51 -33.95 4.12
CA ASP A 197 22.15 -34.24 4.57
C ASP A 197 21.18 -33.23 3.93
N LEU A 198 20.55 -33.61 2.82
CA LEU A 198 19.59 -32.79 2.09
C LEU A 198 18.38 -32.40 2.94
N SER A 199 18.05 -33.17 3.98
CA SER A 199 16.92 -32.89 4.85
C SER A 199 17.13 -31.59 5.65
N LEU A 200 18.31 -31.45 6.27
CA LEU A 200 18.64 -30.26 7.07
C LEU A 200 18.80 -29.02 6.18
N LEU A 201 19.38 -29.18 4.99
CA LEU A 201 19.52 -28.10 4.02
C LEU A 201 18.14 -27.59 3.57
N ASN A 202 17.24 -28.49 3.15
CA ASN A 202 15.90 -28.12 2.69
C ASN A 202 15.09 -27.43 3.81
N GLN A 203 15.17 -27.94 5.04
CA GLN A 203 14.55 -27.31 6.21
C GLN A 203 15.07 -25.88 6.44
N SER A 204 16.40 -25.67 6.39
CA SER A 204 16.97 -24.34 6.59
C SER A 204 16.57 -23.35 5.48
N LEU A 205 16.52 -23.80 4.23
CA LEU A 205 16.09 -23.00 3.08
C LEU A 205 14.60 -22.61 3.16
N PHE A 206 13.75 -23.50 3.64
CA PHE A 206 12.33 -23.21 3.87
C PHE A 206 12.13 -22.05 4.86
N PHE A 207 12.79 -22.12 6.03
CA PHE A 207 12.73 -21.04 7.02
C PHE A 207 13.37 -19.74 6.52
N TYR A 208 14.49 -19.84 5.81
CA TYR A 208 15.14 -18.68 5.20
C TYR A 208 14.19 -17.96 4.22
N MET A 209 13.47 -18.70 3.37
CA MET A 209 12.49 -18.12 2.43
C MET A 209 11.31 -17.47 3.13
N MET A 210 10.85 -18.07 4.22
CA MET A 210 9.79 -17.49 5.04
C MET A 210 10.21 -16.13 5.61
N VAL A 211 11.42 -16.04 6.18
CA VAL A 211 11.96 -14.78 6.72
C VAL A 211 12.19 -13.77 5.60
N LEU A 212 12.72 -14.20 4.47
CA LEU A 212 13.07 -13.32 3.36
C LEU A 212 11.83 -12.76 2.66
N GLY A 213 10.76 -13.56 2.48
CA GLY A 213 9.47 -13.09 1.98
C GLY A 213 8.82 -12.06 2.92
N ALA A 214 8.90 -12.26 4.24
CA ALA A 214 8.43 -11.29 5.22
C ALA A 214 9.27 -10.00 5.21
N GLY A 215 10.60 -10.14 5.17
CA GLY A 215 11.54 -9.03 5.12
C GLY A 215 11.38 -8.17 3.87
N GLY A 216 11.13 -8.78 2.71
CA GLY A 216 10.86 -8.07 1.46
C GLY A 216 9.61 -7.19 1.53
N VAL A 217 8.52 -7.70 2.12
CA VAL A 217 7.30 -6.90 2.35
C VAL A 217 7.55 -5.76 3.33
N TRP A 218 8.24 -6.04 4.43
CA TRP A 218 8.55 -5.02 5.43
C TRP A 218 9.37 -3.88 4.83
N MET A 219 10.44 -4.21 4.11
CA MET A 219 11.32 -3.24 3.47
C MET A 219 10.58 -2.43 2.40
N GLN A 220 9.77 -3.08 1.55
CA GLN A 220 8.92 -2.40 0.58
C GLN A 220 7.97 -1.41 1.27
N SER A 221 7.35 -1.83 2.38
CA SER A 221 6.38 -1.01 3.10
C SER A 221 7.01 0.16 3.84
N VAL A 222 8.23 0.03 4.35
CA VAL A 222 8.97 1.16 4.94
C VAL A 222 9.33 2.18 3.86
N ILE A 223 9.83 1.72 2.70
CA ILE A 223 10.20 2.59 1.58
C ILE A 223 8.99 3.38 1.08
N LEU A 224 7.86 2.70 0.88
CA LEU A 224 6.62 3.30 0.39
C LEU A 224 5.73 3.92 1.47
N GLN A 225 6.16 3.91 2.74
CA GLN A 225 5.35 4.35 3.89
C GLN A 225 3.96 3.67 4.00
N THR A 226 3.83 2.45 3.49
CA THR A 226 2.59 1.65 3.57
C THR A 226 2.59 0.68 4.75
N THR A 227 3.29 1.03 5.84
CA THR A 227 3.54 0.16 7.01
C THR A 227 2.27 -0.36 7.67
N GLN A 228 1.19 0.43 7.69
CA GLN A 228 -0.10 0.00 8.26
C GLN A 228 -0.74 -1.18 7.52
N THR A 229 -0.50 -1.28 6.20
CA THR A 229 -1.03 -2.39 5.38
C THR A 229 -0.03 -3.55 5.22
N ALA A 230 1.20 -3.38 5.70
CA ALA A 230 2.29 -4.33 5.52
C ALA A 230 1.98 -5.68 6.18
N ILE A 231 1.51 -5.64 7.43
CA ILE A 231 1.20 -6.82 8.24
C ILE A 231 0.25 -7.78 7.52
N TRP A 232 -0.76 -7.23 6.83
CA TRP A 232 -1.74 -8.02 6.10
C TRP A 232 -1.20 -8.63 4.79
N ARG A 233 -0.16 -8.02 4.21
CA ARG A 233 0.49 -8.51 2.99
C ARG A 233 1.58 -9.54 3.26
N MET A 234 2.20 -9.54 4.46
CA MET A 234 3.31 -10.44 4.79
C MET A 234 3.02 -11.92 4.50
N PRO A 235 1.90 -12.50 4.98
CA PRO A 235 1.66 -13.93 4.82
C PRO A 235 1.57 -14.36 3.35
N MET A 236 1.05 -13.48 2.51
CA MET A 236 0.93 -13.71 1.07
C MET A 236 2.29 -13.87 0.39
N TYR A 237 3.25 -13.00 0.67
CA TYR A 237 4.57 -13.07 0.03
C TYR A 237 5.46 -14.15 0.65
N MET A 238 5.28 -14.47 1.94
CA MET A 238 5.91 -15.63 2.57
C MET A 238 5.44 -16.94 1.90
N PHE A 239 4.14 -17.04 1.63
CA PHE A 239 3.58 -18.18 0.90
C PHE A 239 4.13 -18.26 -0.53
N ILE A 240 4.16 -17.14 -1.27
CA ILE A 240 4.73 -17.11 -2.63
C ILE A 240 6.20 -17.56 -2.64
N ALA A 241 7.02 -17.02 -1.71
CA ALA A 241 8.44 -17.38 -1.62
C ALA A 241 8.65 -18.87 -1.36
N THR A 242 7.93 -19.43 -0.38
CA THR A 242 8.01 -20.85 -0.03
C THR A 242 7.47 -21.75 -1.15
N THR A 243 6.37 -21.38 -1.82
CA THR A 243 5.88 -22.13 -3.00
C THR A 243 6.86 -22.13 -4.15
N THR A 244 7.51 -20.99 -4.42
CA THR A 244 8.47 -20.87 -5.53
C THR A 244 9.70 -21.74 -5.26
N LEU A 245 10.18 -21.78 -4.02
CA LEU A 245 11.28 -22.67 -3.62
C LEU A 245 10.91 -24.15 -3.84
N LEU A 246 9.73 -24.57 -3.37
CA LEU A 246 9.29 -25.96 -3.51
C LEU A 246 9.20 -26.37 -4.98
N LEU A 247 8.67 -25.50 -5.84
CA LEU A 247 8.63 -25.74 -7.28
C LEU A 247 10.04 -25.81 -7.89
N ALA A 248 10.94 -24.92 -7.50
CA ALA A 248 12.31 -24.90 -8.00
C ALA A 248 13.09 -26.17 -7.61
N LEU A 249 12.90 -26.68 -6.40
CA LEU A 249 13.47 -27.94 -5.94
C LEU A 249 12.91 -29.16 -6.68
N ARG A 250 11.64 -29.14 -7.10
CA ARG A 250 11.05 -30.24 -7.89
C ARG A 250 11.54 -30.28 -9.33
N ILE A 251 11.71 -29.12 -9.96
CA ILE A 251 12.26 -29.02 -11.33
C ILE A 251 13.69 -29.61 -11.40
N SER A 252 14.40 -29.63 -10.26
CA SER A 252 15.74 -30.16 -10.13
C SER A 252 15.84 -31.68 -9.96
N ILE A 253 14.76 -32.37 -9.58
CA ILE A 253 14.80 -33.81 -9.23
C ILE A 253 14.48 -34.69 -10.48
N VAL A 254 14.32 -34.07 -11.66
CA VAL A 254 14.21 -34.72 -12.98
C VAL A 254 15.49 -34.47 -13.76
#